data_AF-M0MQS0-F1
#
_entry.id   AF-M0MQS0-F1
#
_cell.length_a   1.000
_cell.length_b   1.000
_cell.length_c   1.000
_cell.angle_alpha   90.00
_cell.angle_beta   90.00
_cell.angle_gamma   90.00
#
_symmetry.space_group_name_H-M   'P 1'
#
loop_
_entity.id
_entity.type
_entity.pdbx_description
1 polymer ?
#
loop_
_entity_poly.entity_id
_entity_poly.type
_entity_poly.pdbx_seq_one_letter_code
_entity_poly.pdbx_strand_id
1 'polypeptide(L)'
;MRIIVDENVSDAVVNAVRAAGHELELVRDAYGTGTDDTEIESRAGEDARAVLTHDDDFLGLDAPHAPVLFMPDDSPSVARVASAINRMEDNGIDLTDGEFFVPDGWA
;
A
#
# COMPACT_ATOMS: atom_id res chain seq x y z
N MET A 1 -1.99 -4.65 -9.07
CA MET A 1 -1.05 -3.52 -8.90
C MET A 1 0.29 -4.02 -8.39
N ARG A 2 1.33 -3.18 -8.47
CA ARG A 2 2.64 -3.42 -7.86
C ARG A 2 2.73 -2.60 -6.57
N ILE A 3 3.00 -3.25 -5.45
CA ILE A 3 2.84 -2.65 -4.12
C ILE A 3 4.07 -2.98 -3.25
N ILE A 4 4.66 -1.97 -2.62
CA ILE A 4 5.56 -2.14 -1.47
C ILE A 4 4.70 -2.17 -0.22
N VAL A 5 4.90 -3.19 0.61
CA VAL A 5 4.13 -3.40 1.83
C VAL A 5 5.02 -3.12 3.02
N ASP A 6 4.59 -2.16 3.85
CA ASP A 6 5.27 -1.76 5.06
C ASP A 6 5.45 -2.93 6.06
N GLU A 7 6.45 -2.83 6.93
CA GLU A 7 6.85 -3.88 7.86
C GLU A 7 5.74 -4.22 8.87
N ASN A 8 4.91 -3.24 9.23
CA ASN A 8 3.84 -3.38 10.22
C ASN A 8 2.58 -4.04 9.66
N VAL A 9 2.48 -4.24 8.34
CA VAL A 9 1.32 -4.88 7.72
C VAL A 9 1.36 -6.40 7.95
N SER A 10 0.26 -6.91 8.52
CA SER A 10 0.13 -8.32 8.89
C SER A 10 0.21 -9.28 7.69
N ASP A 11 0.75 -10.48 7.92
CA ASP A 11 0.83 -11.55 6.91
C ASP A 11 -0.55 -11.93 6.35
N ALA A 12 -1.62 -11.78 7.14
CA ALA A 12 -2.97 -12.08 6.69
C ALA A 12 -3.41 -11.13 5.56
N VAL A 13 -3.12 -9.84 5.71
CA VAL A 13 -3.37 -8.84 4.65
C VAL A 13 -2.48 -9.11 3.44
N VAL A 14 -1.17 -9.29 3.65
CA VAL A 14 -0.22 -9.63 2.57
C VAL A 14 -0.72 -10.82 1.75
N ASN A 15 -1.11 -11.90 2.41
CA ASN A 15 -1.55 -13.11 1.71
C ASN A 15 -2.83 -12.90 0.91
N ALA A 16 -3.78 -12.09 1.40
CA ALA A 16 -5.01 -11.82 0.67
C ALA A 16 -4.79 -10.89 -0.53
N VAL A 17 -3.98 -9.84 -0.38
CA VAL A 17 -3.62 -8.92 -1.47
C VAL A 17 -2.80 -9.67 -2.53
N ARG A 18 -1.91 -10.59 -2.12
CA ARG A 18 -1.19 -11.47 -3.05
C ARG A 18 -2.13 -12.45 -3.76
N ALA A 19 -3.07 -13.07 -3.03
CA ALA A 19 -4.06 -13.98 -3.61
C ALA A 19 -5.02 -13.28 -4.59
N ALA A 20 -5.21 -11.96 -4.44
CA ALA A 20 -5.93 -11.11 -5.38
C ALA A 20 -5.17 -10.86 -6.70
N GLY A 21 -3.91 -11.27 -6.81
CA GLY A 21 -3.12 -11.20 -8.05
C GLY A 21 -2.20 -9.99 -8.15
N HIS A 22 -2.01 -9.24 -7.05
CA HIS A 22 -1.09 -8.11 -7.01
C HIS A 22 0.36 -8.56 -6.74
N GLU A 23 1.32 -7.81 -7.27
CA GLU A 23 2.74 -8.04 -7.08
C GLU A 23 3.21 -7.29 -5.82
N LEU A 24 3.72 -8.04 -4.84
CA LEU A 24 4.10 -7.48 -3.53
C LEU A 24 5.59 -7.60 -3.27
N GLU A 25 6.19 -6.51 -2.82
CA GLU A 25 7.49 -6.51 -2.13
C GLU A 25 7.26 -6.11 -0.67
N LEU A 26 7.84 -6.88 0.25
CA LEU A 26 7.70 -6.61 1.68
C LEU A 26 8.96 -5.89 2.15
N VAL A 27 8.80 -4.78 2.87
CA VAL A 27 9.95 -4.00 3.36
C VAL A 27 10.91 -4.86 4.19
N ARG A 28 10.35 -5.62 5.13
CA ARG A 28 11.08 -6.57 5.98
C ARG A 28 11.91 -7.61 5.22
N ASP A 29 11.55 -7.94 3.98
CA ASP A 29 12.23 -8.96 3.18
C ASP A 29 13.19 -8.36 2.13
N ALA A 30 12.80 -7.26 1.50
CA ALA A 30 13.51 -6.67 0.36
C ALA A 30 14.54 -5.59 0.77
N TYR A 31 14.25 -4.85 1.84
CA TYR A 31 15.01 -3.67 2.26
C TYR A 31 15.60 -3.80 3.67
N GLY A 32 15.01 -4.68 4.49
CA GLY A 32 15.42 -4.96 5.86
C GLY A 32 14.47 -4.32 6.87
N THR A 33 14.53 -4.79 8.12
CA THR A 33 13.73 -4.21 9.22
C THR A 33 14.25 -2.82 9.59
N GLY A 34 13.34 -1.86 9.78
CA GLY A 34 13.67 -0.47 10.09
C GLY A 34 14.26 0.33 8.93
N THR A 35 13.94 -0.03 7.69
CA THR A 35 14.14 0.86 6.53
C THR A 35 13.36 2.16 6.74
N ASP A 36 13.97 3.29 6.40
CA ASP A 36 13.37 4.60 6.57
C ASP A 36 12.24 4.85 5.56
N ASP A 37 11.18 5.54 5.97
CA ASP A 37 10.02 5.82 5.14
C ASP A 37 10.36 6.60 3.87
N THR A 38 11.35 7.49 3.95
CA THR A 38 11.85 8.22 2.77
C THR A 38 12.56 7.31 1.78
N GLU A 39 13.20 6.23 2.25
CA GLU A 39 13.77 5.21 1.37
C GLU A 39 12.65 4.37 0.74
N ILE A 40 11.64 3.97 1.50
CA ILE A 40 10.47 3.23 0.99
C ILE A 40 9.76 4.03 -0.10
N GLU A 41 9.50 5.33 0.15
CA GLU A 41 8.83 6.25 -0.77
C GLU A 41 9.64 6.44 -2.06
N SER A 42 10.95 6.70 -1.95
CA SER A 42 11.86 6.82 -3.09
C SER A 42 11.84 5.57 -3.97
N ARG A 43 11.93 4.37 -3.37
CA ARG A 43 11.87 3.09 -4.11
C ARG A 43 10.53 2.87 -4.79
N ALA A 44 9.44 3.18 -4.08
CA ALA A 44 8.11 3.06 -4.64
C ALA A 44 7.94 3.98 -5.87
N GLY A 45 8.47 5.20 -5.81
CA GLY A 45 8.50 6.12 -6.95
C GLY A 45 9.33 5.60 -8.13
N GLU A 46 10.56 5.14 -7.87
CA GLU A 46 11.47 4.61 -8.89
C GLU A 46 10.88 3.41 -9.66
N ASP A 47 10.21 2.51 -8.94
CA ASP A 47 9.67 1.27 -9.50
C ASP A 47 8.20 1.38 -9.92
N ALA A 48 7.57 2.55 -9.83
CA ALA A 48 6.14 2.75 -10.09
C ALA A 48 5.27 1.78 -9.27
N ARG A 49 5.52 1.73 -7.96
CA ARG A 49 4.78 0.95 -6.97
C ARG A 49 3.98 1.88 -6.06
N ALA A 50 2.86 1.39 -5.55
CA ALA A 50 2.18 2.03 -4.43
C ALA A 50 2.77 1.54 -3.09
N VAL A 51 2.63 2.31 -2.02
CA VAL A 51 2.98 1.93 -0.64
C VAL A 51 1.70 1.53 0.10
N LEU A 52 1.64 0.34 0.68
CA LEU A 52 0.57 -0.07 1.61
C LEU A 52 1.11 0.00 3.04
N THR A 53 0.52 0.88 3.85
CA THR A 53 1.02 1.18 5.20
C THR A 53 -0.11 1.40 6.21
N HIS A 54 0.23 1.21 7.49
CA HIS A 54 -0.57 1.64 8.63
C HIS A 54 -0.12 3.00 9.19
N ASP A 55 1.07 3.48 8.81
CA ASP A 55 1.67 4.68 9.38
C ASP A 55 1.08 5.94 8.73
N ASP A 56 0.69 6.89 9.57
CA ASP A 56 -0.04 8.09 9.15
C ASP A 56 0.89 9.22 8.69
N ASP A 57 2.19 9.07 8.90
CA ASP A 57 3.22 9.97 8.39
C ASP A 57 3.46 9.84 6.88
N PHE A 58 2.94 8.78 6.25
CA PHE A 58 2.78 8.69 4.79
C PHE A 58 1.60 9.51 4.25
N LEU A 59 0.88 10.27 5.10
CA LEU A 59 -0.21 11.16 4.68
C LEU A 59 0.22 12.63 4.69
N GLY A 60 -0.39 13.44 3.82
CA GLY A 60 -0.09 14.86 3.65
C GLY A 60 1.26 15.12 2.99
N LEU A 61 1.73 14.22 2.12
CA LEU A 61 3.01 14.36 1.42
C LEU A 61 2.92 15.45 0.34
N ASP A 62 4.02 16.17 0.13
CA ASP A 62 4.14 17.12 -0.99
C ASP A 62 4.42 16.35 -2.29
N ALA A 63 3.66 16.63 -3.35
CA ALA A 63 3.89 16.02 -4.66
C ALA A 63 5.22 16.49 -5.30
N PRO A 64 5.92 15.62 -6.08
CA PRO A 64 5.53 14.25 -6.41
C PRO A 64 5.92 13.24 -5.34
N HIS A 65 5.10 12.20 -5.16
CA HIS A 65 5.38 11.08 -4.27
C HIS A 65 4.74 9.78 -4.78
N ALA A 66 5.23 8.65 -4.29
CA ALA A 66 4.61 7.36 -4.59
C ALA A 66 3.15 7.32 -4.10
N PRO A 67 2.24 6.63 -4.81
CA PRO A 67 0.87 6.46 -4.33
C PRO A 67 0.82 5.76 -2.98
N VAL A 68 -0.02 6.24 -2.07
CA VAL A 68 -0.16 5.68 -0.72
C VAL A 68 -1.53 5.03 -0.56
N LEU A 69 -1.53 3.77 -0.14
CA LEU A 69 -2.69 2.99 0.28
C LEU A 69 -2.64 2.90 1.81
N PHE A 70 -3.32 3.84 2.47
CA PHE A 70 -3.33 3.92 3.92
C PHE A 70 -4.44 3.03 4.51
N MET A 71 -4.06 2.12 5.39
CA MET A 71 -4.97 1.23 6.11
C MET A 71 -4.97 1.60 7.60
N PRO A 72 -6.01 2.22 8.15
CA PRO A 72 -6.05 2.55 9.57
C PRO A 72 -6.00 1.27 10.44
N ASP A 73 -5.31 1.36 11.59
CA ASP A 73 -4.97 0.25 12.50
C ASP A 73 -6.20 -0.50 13.05
N ASP A 74 -7.37 0.18 13.09
CA ASP A 74 -8.69 -0.42 13.33
C ASP A 74 -9.10 -1.32 12.14
N SER A 75 -8.46 -2.49 12.09
CA SER A 75 -8.34 -3.32 10.90
C SER A 75 -9.70 -3.71 10.31
N PRO A 76 -10.02 -3.25 9.10
CA PRO A 76 -11.08 -3.85 8.29
C PRO A 76 -10.76 -5.33 8.05
N SER A 77 -11.76 -6.15 7.73
CA SER A 77 -11.47 -7.55 7.42
C SER A 77 -10.51 -7.64 6.24
N VAL A 78 -9.55 -8.57 6.33
CA VAL A 78 -8.57 -8.86 5.28
C VAL A 78 -9.20 -8.95 3.88
N ALA A 79 -10.41 -9.52 3.79
CA ALA A 79 -11.17 -9.61 2.55
C ALA A 79 -11.59 -8.23 2.00
N ARG A 80 -11.98 -7.28 2.85
CA ARG A 80 -12.33 -5.92 2.42
C ARG A 80 -11.13 -5.16 1.88
N VAL A 81 -9.96 -5.31 2.48
CA VAL A 81 -8.73 -4.66 2.01
C VAL A 81 -8.40 -5.14 0.59
N ALA A 82 -8.35 -6.46 0.38
CA ALA A 82 -8.09 -7.02 -0.94
C ALA A 82 -9.16 -6.62 -1.97
N SER A 83 -10.45 -6.65 -1.59
CA SER A 83 -11.54 -6.20 -2.48
C SER A 83 -11.43 -4.74 -2.87
N ALA A 84 -11.05 -3.87 -1.93
CA ALA A 84 -10.89 -2.44 -2.19
C ALA A 84 -9.75 -2.16 -3.17
N ILE A 85 -8.58 -2.77 -2.95
CA ILE A 85 -7.41 -2.66 -3.82
C ILE A 85 -7.75 -3.16 -5.24
N ASN A 86 -8.41 -4.32 -5.34
CA ASN A 86 -8.91 -4.83 -6.63
C ASN A 86 -9.87 -3.85 -7.31
N ARG A 87 -10.82 -3.27 -6.55
CA ARG A 87 -11.81 -2.36 -7.12
C ARG A 87 -11.16 -1.08 -7.65
N MET A 88 -10.14 -0.55 -6.97
CA MET A 88 -9.38 0.61 -7.46
C MET A 88 -8.66 0.29 -8.78
N GLU A 89 -8.04 -0.89 -8.88
CA GLU A 89 -7.39 -1.37 -10.11
C GLU A 89 -8.42 -1.58 -11.25
N ASP A 90 -9.52 -2.28 -10.97
CA ASP A 90 -10.57 -2.58 -11.96
C ASP A 90 -11.26 -1.33 -12.51
N ASN A 91 -11.37 -0.27 -11.70
CA ASN A 91 -11.95 1.00 -12.12
C ASN A 91 -10.94 1.95 -12.77
N GLY A 92 -9.66 1.56 -12.86
CA GLY A 92 -8.61 2.35 -13.47
C GLY A 92 -8.38 3.69 -12.79
N ILE A 93 -8.45 3.71 -11.45
CA ILE A 93 -8.16 4.92 -10.66
C ILE A 93 -6.71 5.34 -10.94
N ASP A 94 -6.50 6.61 -11.29
CA ASP A 94 -5.17 7.19 -11.34
C ASP A 94 -4.69 7.42 -9.91
N LEU A 95 -3.66 6.68 -9.51
CA LEU A 95 -3.13 6.71 -8.16
C LEU A 95 -1.98 7.72 -7.99
N THR A 96 -1.51 8.32 -9.09
CA THR A 96 -0.32 9.20 -9.10
C THR A 96 -0.44 10.30 -8.06
N ASP A 97 0.59 10.44 -7.20
CA ASP A 97 0.65 11.41 -6.11
C ASP A 97 -0.61 11.41 -5.20
N GLY A 98 -1.28 10.26 -5.08
CA GLY A 98 -2.54 10.13 -4.37
C GLY A 98 -2.42 9.34 -3.06
N GLU A 99 -3.18 9.76 -2.06
CA GLU A 99 -3.32 9.09 -0.77
C GLU A 99 -4.74 8.52 -0.64
N PHE A 100 -4.85 7.21 -0.45
CA PHE A 100 -6.12 6.49 -0.50
C PHE A 100 -6.34 5.68 0.76
N PHE A 101 -7.46 5.92 1.42
CA PHE A 101 -7.89 5.14 2.57
C PHE A 101 -8.47 3.82 2.08
N VAL A 102 -7.88 2.71 2.52
CA VAL A 102 -8.31 1.36 2.14
C VAL A 102 -8.92 0.67 3.37
N PRO A 103 -10.19 0.25 3.32
CA PRO A 103 -11.07 0.08 2.17
C PRO A 103 -12.13 1.18 2.00
N ASP A 104 -11.90 2.42 2.44
CA ASP A 104 -12.94 3.45 2.57
C ASP A 104 -13.74 3.68 1.28
N GLY A 105 -15.02 3.28 1.27
CA GLY A 105 -15.89 3.38 0.08
C GLY A 105 -15.57 2.42 -1.08
N TRP A 106 -14.52 1.59 -0.97
CA TRP A 106 -14.05 0.67 -2.01
C TRP A 106 -14.41 -0.81 -1.74
N ALA A 107 -14.92 -1.13 -0.55
CA ALA A 107 -15.32 -2.48 -0.12
C ALA A 107 -16.60 -3.04 -0.77
#